data_AF-A0A973H3A4-F1
#
_entry.id   AF-A0A973H3A4-F1
#
_cell.length_a   1.000
_cell.length_b   1.000
_cell.length_c   1.000
_cell.angle_alpha   90.00
_cell.angle_beta   90.00
_cell.angle_gamma   90.00
#
_symmetry.space_group_name_H-M   'P 1'
#
loop_
_entity.id
_entity.type
_entity.pdbx_description
1 polymer ?
#
loop_
_entity_poly.entity_id
_entity_poly.type
_entity_poly.pdbx_seq_one_letter_code
_entity_poly.pdbx_strand_id
1 'polypeptide(L)' 'ICTHQQCPVASVSGGTINCNCHGSKFSIKDGSVAHPPATQPLAEKKITVDGDSIQLA' A
#
# COMPACT_ATOMS: atom_id res chain seq x y z
N ILE A 1 5.72 -0.59 3.55
CA ILE A 1 7.00 -0.08 3.00
C ILE A 1 6.97 -0.27 1.49
N CYS A 2 7.38 0.73 0.71
CA CYS A 2 7.42 0.66 -0.76
C CYS A 2 8.43 -0.39 -1.22
N THR A 3 8.03 -1.29 -2.11
CA THR A 3 8.86 -2.40 -2.58
C THR A 3 9.97 -2.01 -3.55
N HIS A 4 9.98 -0.78 -4.07
CA HIS A 4 11.03 -0.31 -4.98
C HIS A 4 12.38 -0.12 -4.26
N GLN A 5 12.43 0.76 -3.26
CA GLN A 5 13.66 1.12 -2.53
C GLN A 5 13.42 1.29 -1.03
N GLN A 6 12.38 0.64 -0.49
CA GLN A 6 12.11 0.60 0.95
C GLN A 6 11.80 1.97 1.60
N CYS A 7 11.40 2.96 0.80
CA CYS A 7 10.80 4.19 1.34
C CYS A 7 9.47 3.88 2.07
N PRO A 8 9.12 4.64 3.13
CA PRO A 8 7.73 4.73 3.58
C PRO A 8 6.81 5.15 2.44
N VAL A 9 5.60 4.58 2.41
CA VAL A 9 4.51 5.12 1.58
C VAL A 9 3.94 6.35 2.28
N ALA A 10 3.44 7.32 1.52
CA ALA A 10 3.15 8.66 2.03
C ALA A 10 1.66 8.98 2.14
N SER A 11 0.83 8.52 1.20
CA SER A 11 -0.59 8.87 1.20
C SER A 11 -1.45 7.78 0.57
N VAL A 12 -2.75 7.82 0.86
CA VAL A 12 -3.76 6.98 0.21
C VAL A 12 -4.80 7.90 -0.43
N SER A 13 -4.90 7.85 -1.75
CA SER A 13 -5.85 8.67 -2.53
C SER A 13 -6.07 8.09 -3.92
N GLY A 14 -7.22 8.41 -4.54
CA GLY A 14 -7.52 7.99 -5.92
C GLY A 14 -7.55 6.48 -6.13
N GLY A 15 -7.86 5.70 -5.09
CA GLY A 15 -7.85 4.23 -5.15
C GLY A 15 -6.44 3.61 -5.03
N THR A 16 -5.42 4.39 -4.66
CA THR A 16 -4.03 3.93 -4.57
C THR A 16 -3.32 4.36 -3.29
N ILE A 17 -2.37 3.53 -2.85
CA ILE A 17 -1.34 3.85 -1.86
C ILE A 17 -0.14 4.41 -2.62
N ASN A 18 0.31 5.61 -2.27
CA ASN A 18 1.26 6.40 -3.04
C ASN A 18 2.61 6.51 -2.33
N CYS A 19 3.70 6.24 -3.05
CA CYS A 19 5.06 6.54 -2.59
C CYS A 19 5.54 7.85 -3.23
N ASN A 20 5.96 8.81 -2.41
CA ASN A 20 6.44 10.12 -2.85
C ASN A 20 7.92 10.15 -3.25
N CYS A 21 8.70 9.09 -2.99
CA CYS A 21 10.13 9.05 -3.36
C CYS A 21 10.33 9.08 -4.88
N HIS A 22 9.61 8.23 -5.61
CA HIS A 22 9.80 8.03 -7.07
C HIS A 22 8.48 7.85 -7.83
N GLY A 23 7.33 8.03 -7.15
CA GLY A 23 6.01 7.97 -7.77
C GLY A 23 5.36 6.60 -7.82
N SER A 24 5.97 5.52 -7.33
CA SER A 24 5.33 4.20 -7.30
C SER A 24 3.95 4.26 -6.64
N LYS A 25 2.98 3.59 -7.24
CA LYS A 25 1.61 3.47 -6.71
C LYS A 25 1.21 2.02 -6.59
N PHE A 26 0.41 1.73 -5.57
CA PHE A 26 -0.12 0.41 -5.30
C PHE A 26 -1.64 0.47 -5.14
N SER A 27 -2.36 -0.52 -5.64
CA SER A 27 -3.81 -0.63 -5.47
C SER A 27 -4.20 -0.76 -3.98
N ILE A 28 -5.22 -0.04 -3.53
CA ILE A 28 -5.75 -0.21 -2.16
C ILE A 28 -6.51 -1.53 -1.96
N LYS A 29 -6.89 -2.20 -3.06
CA LYS A 29 -7.71 -3.42 -3.00
C LYS A 29 -6.89 -4.63 -2.63
N ASP A 30 -5.68 -4.72 -3.16
CA ASP A 30 -4.85 -5.94 -3.13
C ASP A 30 -3.34 -5.65 -3.06
N GLY A 31 -2.92 -4.38 -2.99
CA GLY A 31 -1.51 -4.01 -2.94
C GLY A 31 -0.75 -4.18 -4.25
N SER A 32 -1.41 -4.57 -5.35
CA SER A 32 -0.79 -4.74 -6.67
C SER A 32 -0.16 -3.44 -7.18
N VAL A 33 0.89 -3.54 -8.00
CA VAL A 33 1.55 -2.36 -8.59
C VAL A 33 0.60 -1.70 -9.58
N ALA A 34 0.23 -0.45 -9.29
CA ALA A 34 -0.59 0.39 -10.17
C ALA A 34 0.26 1.38 -10.97
N HIS A 35 1.47 1.72 -10.50
CA HIS A 35 2.42 2.57 -11.22
C HIS A 35 3.88 2.22 -10.88
N PRO A 36 4.77 2.07 -11.88
CA PRO A 36 6.21 1.86 -11.69
C PRO A 36 6.86 3.07 -10.98
N PRO A 37 8.10 2.98 -10.47
CA PRO A 37 9.13 1.95 -10.70
C PRO A 37 9.07 0.70 -9.81
N ALA A 38 8.15 0.61 -8.84
CA ALA A 38 7.99 -0.65 -8.11
C ALA A 38 7.58 -1.78 -9.06
N THR A 39 8.15 -2.97 -8.89
CA THR A 39 7.85 -4.16 -9.71
C THR A 39 7.20 -5.28 -8.90
N GLN A 40 7.12 -5.13 -7.57
CA GLN A 40 6.54 -6.10 -6.66
C GLN A 40 5.38 -5.48 -5.88
N PRO A 41 4.31 -6.24 -5.57
CA PRO A 41 3.18 -5.74 -4.79
C PRO A 41 3.57 -5.46 -3.34
N LEU A 42 2.78 -4.66 -2.64
CA LEU A 42 2.88 -4.56 -1.18
C LEU A 42 2.46 -5.88 -0.53
N ALA A 43 3.11 -6.23 0.58
CA ALA A 43 2.69 -7.38 1.37
C ALA A 43 1.29 -7.14 1.97
N GLU A 44 0.40 -8.12 1.81
CA GLU A 44 -0.93 -8.09 2.42
C GLU A 44 -0.82 -8.07 3.94
N LYS A 45 -1.72 -7.31 4.57
CA LYS A 45 -1.96 -7.36 6.01
C LYS A 45 -3.43 -7.59 6.24
N LYS A 46 -3.74 -8.72 6.90
CA LYS A 46 -5.11 -9.04 7.29
C LYS A 46 -5.51 -8.18 8.47
N ILE A 47 -6.69 -7.58 8.35
CA ILE A 47 -7.32 -6.82 9.43
C ILE A 47 -8.63 -7.49 9.80
N THR A 48 -8.99 -7.39 11.07
CA THR A 48 -10.27 -7.84 11.62
C THR A 48 -11.03 -6.63 12.13
N VAL A 49 -12.35 -6.66 11.93
CA VAL A 49 -13.27 -5.63 12.44
C VAL A 49 -14.07 -6.25 13.58
N ASP A 50 -13.93 -5.71 14.79
CA ASP A 50 -14.66 -6.10 15.99
C ASP A 50 -15.45 -4.91 16.50
N GLY A 51 -16.76 -4.90 16.23
CA GLY A 51 -17.61 -3.72 16.46
C GLY A 51 -17.07 -2.50 15.72
N ASP A 52 -16.71 -1.47 16.49
CA ASP A 52 -16.14 -0.22 15.99
C ASP A 52 -14.60 -0.21 15.96
N SER A 53 -13.96 -1.34 16.30
CA SER A 53 -12.50 -1.48 16.37
C SER A 53 -11.92 -2.19 15.15
N ILE A 54 -10.80 -1.67 14.62
CA ILE A 54 -10.00 -2.32 13.58
C ILE A 54 -8.71 -2.82 14.22
N GLN A 55 -8.43 -4.11 14.10
CA GLN A 55 -7.21 -4.74 14.63
C GLN A 55 -6.44 -5.43 13.52
N LEU A 56 -5.11 -5.48 13.66
CA LEU A 56 -4.29 -6.37 12.84
C LEU A 56 -4.53 -7.80 13.33
N ALA A 57 -4.80 -8.72 12.41
CA ALA A 57 -5.00 -10.13 12.71
C ALA A 57 -3.69 -10.83 13.11
#